data_AF-K0S698-F1
#
_entry.id   AF-K0S698-F1
#
_cell.length_a   1.000
_cell.length_b   1.000
_cell.length_c   1.000
_cell.angle_alpha   90.00
_cell.angle_beta   90.00
_cell.angle_gamma   90.00
#
_symmetry.space_group_name_H-M   'P 1'
#
loop_
_entity.id
_entity.type
_entity.pdbx_description
1 polymer ?
#
loop_
_entity_poly.entity_id
_entity_poly.type
_entity_poly.pdbx_seq_one_letter_code
_entity_poly.pdbx_strand_id
1 'polypeptide(L)'
;MAAAMAEGPMPGPLDTDAPSDREKVCERLCDKIRSTQLATGKRKPTSRERRIQKLLQDANNILDRAVHCFYGKPLTRQDDAMPSEHARLQESMRQLTNQHTKECQDLLGVVSALLTVGEEDIQSEESLAAGVHFVMNQLSLKAAVHRHGNQAEGAASKEMLQMHHREVYRPVRQSHLTREERHSAVEAIMTVKEKMKGTVIEKLKGRLCADGRKQRGTLEKGEAASPTVHLDSIMITTTVDAMEGRDVAVADLPGAFLSVNMDEAGEDAVHMVLRGQVAELMVTTAPEIYRDYIEYDRSGKAILYVRLQRALYGLLKSALL
;
A
#
# COMPACT_ATOMS: atom_id res chain seq x y z
N MET A 1 -7.45 21.65 -24.06
CA MET A 1 -7.50 22.87 -23.23
C MET A 1 -6.61 22.61 -22.03
N ALA A 2 -5.37 23.10 -22.11
CA ALA A 2 -4.37 22.97 -21.06
C ALA A 2 -4.61 24.06 -20.01
N ALA A 3 -4.54 23.69 -18.74
CA ALA A 3 -4.37 24.59 -17.60
C ALA A 3 -3.71 23.74 -16.49
N ALA A 4 -2.40 23.88 -16.28
CA ALA A 4 -1.77 24.90 -15.43
C ALA A 4 -2.07 24.67 -13.95
N MET A 5 -1.06 24.27 -13.15
CA MET A 5 -0.94 24.64 -11.74
C MET A 5 0.54 24.67 -11.29
N ALA A 6 0.97 25.86 -10.88
CA ALA A 6 2.06 26.13 -9.92
C ALA A 6 1.39 26.49 -8.56
N GLU A 7 2.01 26.69 -7.37
CA GLU A 7 3.32 27.18 -6.87
C GLU A 7 3.49 26.72 -5.39
N GLY A 8 4.59 26.88 -4.63
CA GLY A 8 5.81 27.74 -4.68
C GLY A 8 6.83 27.34 -3.56
N PRO A 9 7.72 28.22 -3.01
CA PRO A 9 8.13 29.55 -3.43
C PRO A 9 9.43 29.53 -4.28
N MET A 10 9.58 30.56 -5.11
CA MET A 10 10.75 30.86 -5.94
C MET A 10 11.98 31.21 -5.07
N PRO A 11 13.17 30.64 -5.32
CA PRO A 11 14.42 31.38 -5.17
C PRO A 11 14.54 32.35 -6.36
N GLY A 12 14.95 33.59 -6.10
CA GLY A 12 15.13 34.64 -7.11
C GLY A 12 16.12 34.29 -8.23
N PRO A 13 16.30 35.20 -9.20
CA PRO A 13 17.00 34.90 -10.44
C PRO A 13 18.47 34.60 -10.13
N LEU A 14 18.87 33.34 -10.34
CA LEU A 14 20.27 32.99 -10.52
C LEU A 14 20.51 32.97 -12.03
N ASP A 15 20.83 34.15 -12.54
CA ASP A 15 21.76 34.24 -13.66
C ASP A 15 22.97 33.37 -13.32
N THR A 16 23.19 32.30 -14.08
CA THR A 16 24.53 31.80 -14.45
C THR A 16 24.36 30.68 -15.48
N ASP A 17 24.81 30.94 -16.71
CA ASP A 17 25.01 29.97 -17.79
C ASP A 17 26.11 28.93 -17.45
N ALA A 18 25.91 28.13 -16.40
CA ALA A 18 26.80 27.04 -16.06
C ALA A 18 25.97 25.79 -15.69
N PRO A 19 26.15 24.66 -16.38
CA PRO A 19 25.39 23.45 -16.08
C PRO A 19 25.61 23.07 -14.62
N SER A 20 24.50 22.86 -13.92
CA SER A 20 24.49 22.56 -12.49
C SER A 20 25.32 21.29 -12.25
N ASP A 21 25.99 21.19 -11.09
CA ASP A 21 26.79 20.00 -10.76
C ASP A 21 26.00 18.68 -10.83
N ARG A 22 24.66 18.75 -10.75
CA ARG A 22 23.75 17.63 -10.97
C ARG A 22 23.66 17.19 -12.43
N GLU A 23 23.54 18.11 -13.38
CA GLU A 23 23.50 17.78 -14.81
C GLU A 23 24.81 17.16 -15.26
N LYS A 24 25.94 17.71 -14.80
CA LYS A 24 27.28 17.15 -15.08
C LYS A 24 27.48 15.77 -14.47
N VAL A 25 26.81 15.44 -13.36
CA VAL A 25 26.85 14.10 -12.75
C VAL A 25 25.95 13.14 -13.53
N CYS A 26 24.76 13.56 -13.94
CA CYS A 26 23.87 12.77 -14.78
C CYS A 26 24.48 12.48 -16.15
N GLU A 27 25.05 13.46 -16.86
CA GLU A 27 25.74 13.25 -18.13
C GLU A 27 26.90 12.27 -17.98
N ARG A 28 27.75 12.45 -16.95
CA ARG A 28 28.86 11.52 -16.69
C ARG A 28 28.38 10.10 -16.35
N LEU A 29 27.20 9.94 -15.72
CA LEU A 29 26.61 8.64 -15.44
C LEU A 29 26.05 8.01 -16.72
N CYS A 30 25.31 8.78 -17.52
CA CYS A 30 24.73 8.37 -18.79
C CYS A 30 25.82 8.00 -19.81
N ASP A 31 26.91 8.75 -19.87
CA ASP A 31 28.06 8.46 -20.74
C ASP A 31 28.84 7.24 -20.25
N LYS A 32 28.94 7.02 -18.94
CA LYS A 32 29.47 5.76 -18.40
C LYS A 32 28.57 4.59 -18.75
N ILE A 33 27.26 4.73 -18.60
CA ILE A 33 26.30 3.66 -18.89
C ILE A 33 26.29 3.34 -20.39
N ARG A 34 26.25 4.35 -21.27
CA ARG A 34 26.31 4.18 -22.74
C ARG A 34 27.65 3.60 -23.19
N SER A 35 28.78 4.11 -22.69
CA SER A 35 30.10 3.58 -23.05
C SER A 35 30.33 2.16 -22.51
N THR A 36 29.65 1.76 -21.42
CA THR A 36 29.73 0.40 -20.88
C THR A 36 28.75 -0.58 -21.55
N GLN A 37 27.60 -0.11 -22.05
CA GLN A 37 26.62 -0.92 -22.79
C GLN A 37 27.08 -1.21 -24.24
N LEU A 38 27.74 -0.27 -24.91
CA LEU A 38 28.22 -0.44 -26.29
C LEU A 38 29.48 -1.33 -26.40
N ALA A 39 30.24 -1.53 -25.30
CA ALA A 39 31.50 -2.25 -25.35
C ALA A 39 31.40 -3.75 -25.02
N THR A 40 30.41 -4.20 -24.23
CA THR A 40 30.26 -5.64 -23.90
C THR A 40 28.83 -5.98 -23.48
N GLY A 41 28.17 -6.87 -24.20
CA GLY A 41 26.96 -7.58 -23.74
C GLY A 41 27.17 -8.50 -22.53
N LYS A 42 28.29 -8.37 -21.80
CA LYS A 42 28.61 -9.08 -20.55
C LYS A 42 29.52 -8.22 -19.67
N ARG A 43 28.97 -7.19 -19.03
CA ARG A 43 29.67 -6.52 -17.92
C ARG A 43 29.70 -7.47 -16.73
N LYS A 44 30.90 -7.72 -16.16
CA LYS A 44 31.01 -8.42 -14.89
C LYS A 44 30.43 -7.56 -13.76
N PRO A 45 29.48 -8.05 -12.95
CA PRO A 45 28.92 -7.28 -11.86
C PRO A 45 30.02 -6.92 -10.86
N THR A 46 29.99 -5.67 -10.40
CA THR A 46 30.85 -5.15 -9.35
C THR A 46 30.62 -5.91 -8.04
N SER A 47 31.56 -5.83 -7.09
CA SER A 47 31.43 -6.49 -5.79
C SER A 47 30.16 -6.07 -5.04
N ARG A 48 29.72 -4.81 -5.20
CA ARG A 48 28.47 -4.30 -4.63
C ARG A 48 27.23 -4.84 -5.35
N GLU A 49 27.24 -4.89 -6.70
CA GLU A 49 26.14 -5.49 -7.47
C GLU A 49 25.95 -6.98 -7.17
N ARG A 50 27.04 -7.75 -7.04
CA ARG A 50 26.98 -9.16 -6.61
C ARG A 50 26.39 -9.32 -5.21
N ARG A 51 26.61 -8.34 -4.33
CA ARG A 51 26.06 -8.36 -2.98
C ARG A 51 24.55 -8.11 -2.99
N ILE A 52 24.07 -7.19 -3.83
CA ILE A 52 22.64 -6.98 -4.08
C ILE A 52 22.01 -8.25 -4.66
N GLN A 53 22.63 -8.86 -5.67
CA GLN A 53 22.18 -10.13 -6.27
C GLN A 53 22.12 -11.26 -5.23
N LYS A 54 23.15 -11.38 -4.39
CA LYS A 54 23.17 -12.39 -3.31
C LYS A 54 22.05 -12.18 -2.30
N LEU A 55 21.77 -10.93 -1.90
CA LEU A 55 20.67 -10.63 -0.97
C LEU A 55 19.30 -10.99 -1.56
N LEU A 56 19.11 -10.77 -2.86
CA LEU A 56 17.91 -11.21 -3.57
C LEU A 56 17.83 -12.74 -3.61
N GLN A 57 18.94 -13.43 -3.90
CA GLN A 57 18.99 -14.89 -3.91
C GLN A 57 18.72 -15.48 -2.52
N ASP A 58 19.30 -14.91 -1.48
CA ASP A 58 19.09 -15.34 -0.09
C ASP A 58 17.63 -15.12 0.33
N ALA A 59 17.01 -14.00 -0.08
CA ALA A 59 15.59 -13.77 0.13
C ALA A 59 14.73 -14.82 -0.61
N ASN A 60 15.06 -15.12 -1.86
CA ASN A 60 14.36 -16.15 -2.65
C ASN A 60 14.46 -17.53 -2.01
N ASN A 61 15.65 -17.94 -1.57
CA ASN A 61 15.86 -19.22 -0.90
C ASN A 61 15.05 -19.33 0.41
N ILE A 62 14.92 -18.23 1.16
CA ILE A 62 14.09 -18.18 2.36
C ILE A 62 12.60 -18.25 2.00
N LEU A 63 12.19 -17.64 0.89
CA LEU A 63 10.82 -17.67 0.41
C LEU A 63 10.41 -19.05 -0.10
N ASP A 64 11.25 -19.75 -0.86
CA ASP A 64 10.98 -21.12 -1.31
C ASP A 64 10.80 -22.06 -0.11
N ARG A 65 11.65 -21.91 0.92
CA ARG A 65 11.49 -22.65 2.18
C ARG A 65 10.18 -22.31 2.87
N ALA A 66 9.79 -21.04 2.87
CA ALA A 66 8.51 -20.61 3.42
C ALA A 66 7.33 -21.22 2.66
N VAL A 67 7.36 -21.23 1.33
CA VAL A 67 6.29 -21.82 0.51
C VAL A 67 6.04 -23.27 0.91
N HIS A 68 7.12 -24.06 1.05
CA HIS A 68 7.05 -25.44 1.52
C HIS A 68 6.52 -25.60 2.95
N CYS A 69 6.84 -24.66 3.86
CA CYS A 69 6.35 -24.68 5.23
C CYS A 69 4.87 -24.29 5.37
N PHE A 70 4.36 -23.37 4.54
CA PHE A 70 3.04 -22.75 4.76
C PHE A 70 1.95 -23.21 3.79
N TYR A 71 2.27 -23.63 2.57
CA TYR A 71 1.28 -24.12 1.61
C TYR A 71 1.10 -25.65 1.64
N GLY A 72 1.81 -26.35 2.54
CA GLY A 72 1.73 -27.81 2.69
C GLY A 72 0.48 -28.35 3.41
N LYS A 73 -0.33 -27.50 4.07
CA LYS A 73 -1.67 -27.77 4.62
C LYS A 73 -2.24 -26.49 5.27
N PRO A 74 -3.58 -26.29 5.32
CA PRO A 74 -4.16 -25.12 5.97
C PRO A 74 -3.80 -25.11 7.47
N LEU A 75 -3.27 -23.99 7.97
CA LEU A 75 -3.10 -23.78 9.40
C LEU A 75 -4.47 -23.81 10.07
N THR A 76 -4.72 -24.82 10.90
CA THR A 76 -5.89 -24.86 11.77
C THR A 76 -5.82 -23.66 12.70
N ARG A 77 -6.89 -22.86 12.71
CA ARG A 77 -7.06 -21.69 13.58
C ARG A 77 -7.17 -22.16 15.03
N GLN A 78 -6.03 -22.45 15.66
CA GLN A 78 -5.91 -22.59 17.11
C GLN A 78 -5.36 -21.27 17.66
N ASP A 79 -5.92 -20.86 18.80
CA ASP A 79 -5.71 -19.58 19.49
C ASP A 79 -4.28 -19.37 20.05
N ASP A 80 -3.28 -20.06 19.51
CA ASP A 80 -1.92 -20.01 20.00
C ASP A 80 -1.07 -19.02 19.20
N ALA A 81 -0.16 -18.35 19.91
CA ALA A 81 0.75 -17.34 19.39
C ALA A 81 1.29 -17.69 18.00
N MET A 82 1.31 -16.69 17.10
CA MET A 82 1.94 -16.76 15.78
C MET A 82 3.17 -17.69 15.82
N PRO A 83 3.22 -18.77 15.02
CA PRO A 83 4.28 -19.76 15.11
C PRO A 83 5.64 -19.06 15.12
N SER A 84 6.53 -19.44 16.04
CA SER A 84 7.83 -18.80 16.23
C SER A 84 8.64 -18.71 14.93
N GLU A 85 8.41 -19.66 14.00
CA GLU A 85 8.97 -19.67 12.66
C GLU A 85 8.43 -18.58 11.75
N HIS A 86 7.14 -18.24 11.84
CA HIS A 86 6.54 -17.14 11.07
C HIS A 86 7.07 -15.78 11.53
N ALA A 87 7.25 -15.60 12.85
CA ALA A 87 7.88 -14.40 13.39
C ALA A 87 9.37 -14.30 12.97
N ARG A 88 10.11 -15.42 13.02
CA ARG A 88 11.52 -15.49 12.56
C ARG A 88 11.63 -15.23 11.07
N LEU A 89 10.75 -15.78 10.26
CA LEU A 89 10.71 -15.55 8.82
C LEU A 89 10.42 -14.10 8.48
N GLN A 90 9.42 -13.49 9.12
CA GLN A 90 9.10 -12.08 8.96
C GLN A 90 10.31 -11.20 9.29
N GLU A 91 11.00 -11.49 10.39
CA GLU A 91 12.19 -10.74 10.80
C GLU A 91 13.36 -10.93 9.81
N SER A 92 13.63 -12.15 9.36
CA SER A 92 14.65 -12.43 8.33
C SER A 92 14.36 -11.74 7.00
N MET A 93 13.12 -11.81 6.52
CA MET A 93 12.70 -11.15 5.27
C MET A 93 12.80 -9.63 5.37
N ARG A 94 12.39 -9.08 6.53
CA ARG A 94 12.51 -7.66 6.82
C ARG A 94 13.98 -7.23 6.82
N GLN A 95 14.87 -7.98 7.47
CA GLN A 95 16.31 -7.69 7.49
C GLN A 95 16.92 -7.71 6.09
N LEU A 96 16.62 -8.73 5.28
CA LEU A 96 17.11 -8.82 3.90
C LEU A 96 16.59 -7.69 3.01
N THR A 97 15.30 -7.38 3.09
CA THR A 97 14.69 -6.28 2.32
C THR A 97 15.28 -4.93 2.70
N ASN A 98 15.51 -4.71 4.00
CA ASN A 98 16.13 -3.50 4.52
C ASN A 98 17.59 -3.37 4.07
N GLN A 99 18.34 -4.48 4.07
CA GLN A 99 19.71 -4.50 3.61
C GLN A 99 19.80 -4.27 2.09
N HIS A 100 18.91 -4.88 1.32
CA HIS A 100 18.78 -4.67 -0.13
C HIS A 100 18.49 -3.19 -0.45
N THR A 101 17.50 -2.61 0.23
CA THR A 101 17.12 -1.18 0.09
C THR A 101 18.32 -0.28 0.34
N LYS A 102 19.09 -0.54 1.41
CA LYS A 102 20.28 0.22 1.76
C LYS A 102 21.36 0.13 0.67
N GLU A 103 21.68 -1.07 0.20
CA GLU A 103 22.69 -1.26 -0.84
C GLU A 103 22.25 -0.64 -2.18
N CYS A 104 20.95 -0.68 -2.53
CA CYS A 104 20.41 0.02 -3.70
C CYS A 104 20.55 1.54 -3.56
N GLN A 105 20.25 2.08 -2.40
CA GLN A 105 20.35 3.51 -2.14
C GLN A 105 21.81 3.98 -2.17
N ASP A 106 22.74 3.22 -1.59
CA ASP A 106 24.16 3.55 -1.53
C ASP A 106 24.87 3.40 -2.89
N LEU A 107 24.42 2.45 -3.73
CA LEU A 107 25.04 2.17 -5.04
C LEU A 107 24.43 2.98 -6.18
N LEU A 108 23.10 3.11 -6.19
CA LEU A 108 22.32 3.59 -7.33
C LEU A 108 21.51 4.85 -7.01
N GLY A 109 21.44 5.27 -5.75
CA GLY A 109 20.62 6.41 -5.32
C GLY A 109 19.11 6.15 -5.37
N VAL A 110 18.67 4.90 -5.58
CA VAL A 110 17.25 4.51 -5.68
C VAL A 110 16.83 3.64 -4.51
N VAL A 111 15.53 3.67 -4.18
CA VAL A 111 14.96 2.96 -3.02
C VAL A 111 14.92 1.44 -3.24
N SER A 112 14.83 0.99 -4.49
CA SER A 112 14.91 -0.42 -4.87
C SER A 112 15.33 -0.53 -6.33
N ALA A 113 16.15 -1.52 -6.66
CA ALA A 113 16.52 -1.84 -8.04
C ALA A 113 16.52 -3.35 -8.23
N LEU A 114 15.95 -3.81 -9.35
CA LEU A 114 16.06 -5.19 -9.78
C LEU A 114 17.22 -5.26 -10.79
N LEU A 115 18.37 -5.77 -10.36
CA LEU A 115 19.56 -5.88 -11.21
C LEU A 115 19.55 -7.23 -11.94
N THR A 116 18.84 -7.30 -13.06
CA THR A 116 18.88 -8.46 -13.97
C THR A 116 20.12 -8.34 -14.86
N VAL A 117 21.27 -8.79 -14.36
CA VAL A 117 22.47 -8.98 -15.19
C VAL A 117 22.72 -10.48 -15.29
N GLY A 118 22.08 -11.10 -16.27
CA GLY A 118 22.19 -12.54 -16.57
C GLY A 118 20.82 -13.19 -16.76
N GLU A 119 20.73 -14.07 -17.76
CA GLU A 119 19.58 -14.95 -18.02
C GLU A 119 19.49 -16.08 -16.97
N GLU A 120 19.37 -15.76 -15.68
CA GLU A 120 19.17 -16.80 -14.65
C GLU A 120 17.83 -16.61 -13.93
N ASP A 121 17.03 -17.69 -14.06
CA ASP A 121 15.74 -18.05 -13.48
C ASP A 121 14.69 -16.96 -13.29
N ILE A 122 13.75 -16.93 -14.24
CA ILE A 122 12.43 -16.30 -14.09
C ILE A 122 11.79 -16.88 -12.82
N GLN A 123 11.61 -16.04 -11.80
CA GLN A 123 11.03 -16.42 -10.52
C GLN A 123 9.66 -17.07 -10.73
N SER A 124 9.34 -18.10 -9.94
CA SER A 124 7.96 -18.61 -9.90
C SER A 124 7.03 -17.52 -9.34
N GLU A 125 5.82 -17.43 -9.90
CA GLU A 125 4.79 -16.49 -9.47
C GLU A 125 4.47 -16.63 -7.96
N GLU A 126 4.57 -17.85 -7.44
CA GLU A 126 4.31 -18.20 -6.04
C GLU A 126 5.37 -17.65 -5.07
N SER A 127 6.65 -17.71 -5.43
CA SER A 127 7.75 -17.19 -4.60
C SER A 127 7.75 -15.65 -4.57
N LEU A 128 7.38 -15.01 -5.68
CA LEU A 128 7.17 -13.56 -5.74
C LEU A 128 5.96 -13.14 -4.88
N ALA A 129 4.84 -13.87 -4.96
CA ALA A 129 3.65 -13.60 -4.16
C ALA A 129 3.90 -13.74 -2.65
N ALA A 130 4.67 -14.76 -2.24
CA ALA A 130 5.09 -14.95 -0.85
C ALA A 130 6.02 -13.80 -0.38
N GLY A 131 7.00 -13.41 -1.21
CA GLY A 131 7.90 -12.29 -0.93
C GLY A 131 7.17 -10.97 -0.73
N VAL A 132 6.22 -10.67 -1.62
CA VAL A 132 5.35 -9.51 -1.50
C VAL A 132 4.50 -9.60 -0.23
N HIS A 133 3.92 -10.75 0.11
CA HIS A 133 3.13 -10.91 1.33
C HIS A 133 3.92 -10.56 2.61
N PHE A 134 5.17 -11.02 2.72
CA PHE A 134 6.00 -10.77 3.91
C PHE A 134 6.56 -9.34 3.99
N VAL A 135 6.93 -8.74 2.85
CA VAL A 135 7.37 -7.33 2.78
C VAL A 135 6.20 -6.36 2.95
N MET A 136 4.99 -6.76 2.54
CA MET A 136 3.79 -5.94 2.62
C MET A 136 3.00 -6.10 3.92
N ASN A 137 3.51 -6.89 4.88
CA ASN A 137 2.80 -7.25 6.11
C ASN A 137 2.20 -6.01 6.81
N GLN A 138 0.91 -6.10 7.13
CA GLN A 138 0.15 -5.05 7.79
C GLN A 138 -0.30 -5.60 9.14
N LEU A 139 -0.11 -4.83 10.20
CA LEU A 139 -0.56 -5.22 11.53
C LEU A 139 -2.05 -4.92 11.65
N SER A 140 -2.82 -5.81 12.27
CA SER A 140 -4.15 -5.42 12.76
C SER A 140 -4.00 -4.27 13.76
N LEU A 141 -5.04 -3.43 13.90
CA LEU A 141 -5.00 -2.33 14.88
C LEU A 141 -4.58 -2.82 16.27
N LYS A 142 -5.18 -3.93 16.75
CA LYS A 142 -4.83 -4.54 18.04
C LYS A 142 -3.34 -4.91 18.14
N ALA A 143 -2.78 -5.55 17.11
CA ALA A 143 -1.37 -5.93 17.10
C ALA A 143 -0.44 -4.70 17.02
N ALA A 144 -0.84 -3.68 16.26
CA ALA A 144 -0.11 -2.44 16.13
C ALA A 144 -0.07 -1.66 17.45
N VAL A 145 -1.20 -1.56 18.14
CA VAL A 145 -1.31 -0.91 19.45
C VAL A 145 -0.52 -1.67 20.51
N HIS A 146 -0.56 -3.01 20.48
CA HIS A 146 0.28 -3.81 21.38
C HIS A 146 1.79 -3.56 21.17
N ARG A 147 2.22 -3.36 19.92
CA ARG A 147 3.63 -3.17 19.56
C ARG A 147 4.12 -1.73 19.73
N HIS A 148 3.32 -0.76 19.33
CA HIS A 148 3.72 0.64 19.18
C HIS A 148 2.91 1.62 20.06
N GLY A 149 1.97 1.10 20.87
CA GLY A 149 1.15 1.88 21.79
C GLY A 149 0.41 3.04 21.10
N ASN A 150 0.45 4.20 21.76
CA ASN A 150 -0.24 5.41 21.32
C ASN A 150 0.20 5.90 19.92
N GLN A 151 1.38 5.53 19.43
CA GLN A 151 1.80 5.89 18.08
C GLN A 151 0.96 5.20 17.01
N ALA A 152 0.56 3.93 17.25
CA ALA A 152 -0.33 3.20 16.34
C ALA A 152 -1.75 3.77 16.38
N GLU A 153 -2.25 4.12 17.57
CA GLU A 153 -3.54 4.80 17.71
C GLU A 153 -3.53 6.15 16.99
N GLY A 154 -2.50 6.97 17.20
CA GLY A 154 -2.36 8.24 16.49
C GLY A 154 -2.29 8.08 14.96
N ALA A 155 -1.68 7.01 14.46
CA ALA A 155 -1.67 6.70 13.03
C ALA A 155 -3.05 6.27 12.50
N ALA A 156 -3.81 5.51 13.29
CA ALA A 156 -5.19 5.13 12.96
C ALA A 156 -6.16 6.32 13.06
N SER A 157 -6.01 7.20 14.06
CA SER A 157 -6.82 8.42 14.20
C SER A 157 -6.62 9.38 13.03
N LYS A 158 -5.40 9.49 12.48
CA LYS A 158 -5.16 10.28 11.26
C LYS A 158 -5.97 9.76 10.06
N GLU A 159 -6.09 8.44 9.93
CA GLU A 159 -6.94 7.82 8.91
C GLU A 159 -8.43 8.13 9.18
N MET A 160 -8.90 8.06 10.44
CA MET A 160 -10.29 8.38 10.80
C MET A 160 -10.61 9.85 10.51
N LEU A 161 -9.66 10.73 10.81
CA LEU A 161 -9.76 12.15 10.52
C LEU A 161 -9.87 12.42 9.02
N GLN A 162 -9.11 11.69 8.19
CA GLN A 162 -9.26 11.77 6.74
C GLN A 162 -10.66 11.34 6.28
N MET A 163 -11.19 10.25 6.81
CA MET A 163 -12.54 9.77 6.47
C MET A 163 -13.61 10.80 6.87
N HIS A 164 -13.45 11.41 8.04
CA HIS A 164 -14.38 12.43 8.51
C HIS A 164 -14.32 13.71 7.65
N HIS A 165 -13.13 14.24 7.36
CA HIS A 165 -12.98 15.45 6.53
C HIS A 165 -13.48 15.27 5.10
N ARG A 166 -13.46 14.06 4.57
CA ARG A 166 -13.99 13.74 3.24
C ARG A 166 -15.46 13.33 3.25
N GLU A 167 -16.10 13.45 4.41
CA GLU A 167 -17.53 13.16 4.60
C GLU A 167 -17.89 11.75 4.10
N VAL A 168 -16.98 10.79 4.31
CA VAL A 168 -17.16 9.41 3.80
C VAL A 168 -18.35 8.73 4.48
N TYR A 169 -18.67 9.14 5.71
CA TYR A 169 -19.67 8.50 6.54
C TYR A 169 -20.80 9.44 6.94
N ARG A 170 -22.01 8.91 6.91
CA ARG A 170 -23.17 9.46 7.61
C ARG A 170 -23.57 8.50 8.73
N PRO A 171 -23.58 8.92 10.01
CA PRO A 171 -23.93 8.02 11.10
C PRO A 171 -25.41 7.60 11.04
N VAL A 172 -25.69 6.35 11.38
CA VAL A 172 -27.05 5.78 11.38
C VAL A 172 -27.27 5.01 12.68
N ARG A 173 -28.41 5.20 13.34
CA ARG A 173 -28.77 4.43 14.54
C ARG A 173 -29.12 3.00 14.17
N GLN A 174 -28.77 2.03 15.00
CA GLN A 174 -29.07 0.63 14.71
C GLN A 174 -30.59 0.38 14.61
N SER A 175 -31.39 1.14 15.36
CA SER A 175 -32.86 1.08 15.33
C SER A 175 -33.49 1.51 14.00
N HIS A 176 -32.78 2.32 13.21
CA HIS A 176 -33.27 2.81 11.92
C HIS A 176 -32.91 1.87 10.76
N LEU A 177 -32.08 0.84 11.00
CA LEU A 177 -31.71 -0.14 10.01
C LEU A 177 -32.64 -1.36 10.07
N THR A 178 -33.10 -1.80 8.90
CA THR A 178 -33.82 -3.06 8.75
C THR A 178 -32.92 -4.24 9.16
N ARG A 179 -33.53 -5.42 9.32
CA ARG A 179 -32.76 -6.64 9.62
C ARG A 179 -31.81 -6.99 8.47
N GLU A 180 -32.25 -6.79 7.23
CA GLU A 180 -31.47 -7.09 6.04
C GLU A 180 -30.29 -6.14 5.88
N GLU A 181 -30.50 -4.83 6.05
CA GLU A 181 -29.41 -3.83 6.02
C GLU A 181 -28.35 -4.07 7.08
N ARG A 182 -28.74 -4.47 8.30
CA ARG A 182 -27.78 -4.84 9.36
C ARG A 182 -27.00 -6.10 9.02
N HIS A 183 -27.63 -7.05 8.34
CA HIS A 183 -26.99 -8.30 7.95
C HIS A 183 -26.00 -8.07 6.79
N SER A 184 -26.41 -7.28 5.80
CA SER A 184 -25.61 -6.93 4.62
C SER A 184 -24.53 -5.88 4.91
N ALA A 185 -24.60 -5.16 6.03
CA ALA A 185 -23.60 -4.18 6.42
C ALA A 185 -22.18 -4.75 6.37
N VAL A 186 -21.30 -4.08 5.60
CA VAL A 186 -19.89 -4.45 5.46
C VAL A 186 -19.11 -4.05 6.71
N GLU A 187 -18.07 -4.79 7.06
CA GLU A 187 -17.28 -4.50 8.26
C GLU A 187 -16.07 -3.64 7.92
N ALA A 188 -15.75 -2.66 8.76
CA ALA A 188 -14.53 -1.88 8.63
C ALA A 188 -13.31 -2.67 9.14
N ILE A 189 -12.28 -2.77 8.32
CA ILE A 189 -10.99 -3.37 8.67
C ILE A 189 -9.96 -2.24 8.79
N MET A 190 -9.38 -2.09 9.97
CA MET A 190 -8.27 -1.16 10.22
C MET A 190 -6.97 -1.93 10.41
N THR A 191 -5.98 -1.60 9.59
CA THR A 191 -4.61 -2.08 9.71
C THR A 191 -3.61 -0.93 9.82
N VAL A 192 -2.46 -1.19 10.40
CA VAL A 192 -1.35 -0.23 10.51
C VAL A 192 -0.13 -0.82 9.85
N LYS A 193 0.51 -0.02 8.98
CA LYS A 193 1.73 -0.39 8.28
C LYS A 193 2.91 0.44 8.77
N GLU A 194 4.02 -0.22 9.02
CA GLU A 194 5.32 0.40 9.23
C GLU A 194 5.87 0.88 7.88
N LYS A 195 5.96 2.20 7.68
CA LYS A 195 6.64 2.80 6.54
C LYS A 195 8.12 2.93 6.89
N MET A 196 8.95 2.19 6.18
CA MET A 196 10.40 2.17 6.37
C MET A 196 11.08 3.24 5.52
N LYS A 197 12.17 3.80 6.04
CA LYS A 197 13.18 4.55 5.28
C LYS A 197 14.52 3.84 5.51
N GLY A 198 14.94 3.05 4.53
CA GLY A 198 16.04 2.10 4.71
C GLY A 198 15.70 1.08 5.79
N THR A 199 16.51 1.00 6.85
CA THR A 199 16.33 0.04 7.95
C THR A 199 15.53 0.59 9.14
N VAL A 200 15.12 1.85 9.09
CA VAL A 200 14.45 2.55 10.21
C VAL A 200 12.97 2.73 9.88
N ILE A 201 12.10 2.56 10.87
CA ILE A 201 10.69 2.92 10.74
C ILE A 201 10.62 4.45 10.65
N GLU A 202 10.25 4.97 9.49
CA GLU A 202 10.04 6.41 9.28
C GLU A 202 8.73 6.87 9.92
N LYS A 203 7.65 6.12 9.69
CA LYS A 203 6.33 6.42 10.25
C LYS A 203 5.40 5.21 10.28
N LEU A 204 4.39 5.27 11.12
CA LEU A 204 3.24 4.37 11.07
C LEU A 204 2.15 4.98 10.18
N LYS A 205 1.55 4.16 9.32
CA LYS A 205 0.42 4.56 8.45
C LYS A 205 -0.78 3.66 8.71
N GLY A 206 -1.85 4.23 9.26
CA GLY A 206 -3.15 3.59 9.31
C GLY A 206 -3.72 3.37 7.90
N ARG A 207 -4.50 2.32 7.73
CA ARG A 207 -5.24 1.99 6.51
C ARG A 207 -6.59 1.44 6.91
N LEU A 208 -7.65 2.09 6.47
CA LEU A 208 -8.99 1.54 6.61
C LEU A 208 -9.50 1.03 5.26
N CYS A 209 -10.13 -0.14 5.26
CA CYS A 209 -10.89 -0.65 4.13
C CYS A 209 -12.21 -1.28 4.56
N ALA A 210 -13.14 -1.41 3.62
CA ALA A 210 -14.36 -2.17 3.81
C ALA A 210 -14.12 -3.66 3.49
N ASP A 211 -14.70 -4.56 4.30
CA ASP A 211 -14.73 -5.98 3.99
C ASP A 211 -15.85 -6.30 3.00
N GLY A 212 -15.55 -6.16 1.70
CA GLY A 212 -16.48 -6.48 0.62
C GLY A 212 -16.73 -7.97 0.42
N ARG A 213 -16.17 -8.89 1.22
CA ARG A 213 -16.42 -10.34 1.05
C ARG A 213 -17.91 -10.69 1.10
N LYS A 214 -18.69 -9.97 1.92
CA LYS A 214 -20.14 -10.16 2.02
C LYS A 214 -20.91 -9.78 0.75
N GLN A 215 -20.33 -8.92 -0.10
CA GLN A 215 -20.92 -8.48 -1.36
C GLN A 215 -20.58 -9.45 -2.52
N ARG A 216 -19.79 -10.51 -2.28
CA ARG A 216 -19.48 -11.49 -3.31
C ARG A 216 -20.72 -12.33 -3.61
N GLY A 217 -21.09 -12.42 -4.89
CA GLY A 217 -22.25 -13.17 -5.36
C GLY A 217 -23.56 -12.36 -5.39
N THR A 218 -23.56 -11.12 -4.91
CA THR A 218 -24.70 -10.20 -5.07
C THR A 218 -24.63 -9.36 -6.34
N LEU A 219 -23.48 -9.35 -7.02
CA LEU A 219 -23.20 -8.55 -8.21
C LEU A 219 -22.64 -9.44 -9.31
N GLU A 220 -22.96 -9.12 -10.57
CA GLU A 220 -22.36 -9.82 -11.70
C GLU A 220 -20.89 -9.44 -11.86
N LYS A 221 -20.07 -10.38 -12.36
CA LYS A 221 -18.61 -10.13 -12.50
C LYS A 221 -18.30 -8.95 -13.43
N GLY A 222 -19.14 -8.72 -14.45
CA GLY A 222 -18.98 -7.60 -15.37
C GLY A 222 -19.26 -6.24 -14.73
N GLU A 223 -20.09 -6.20 -13.69
CA GLU A 223 -20.49 -4.96 -13.00
C GLU A 223 -19.46 -4.47 -11.97
N ALA A 224 -18.41 -5.26 -11.70
CA ALA A 224 -17.37 -4.92 -10.74
C ALA A 224 -15.95 -4.90 -11.36
N ALA A 225 -15.86 -4.97 -12.69
CA ALA A 225 -14.59 -5.00 -13.41
C ALA A 225 -14.26 -3.61 -13.97
N SER A 226 -13.15 -3.02 -13.52
CA SER A 226 -12.62 -1.79 -14.13
C SER A 226 -11.68 -2.11 -15.28
N PRO A 227 -11.72 -1.31 -16.37
CA PRO A 227 -10.76 -1.40 -17.46
C PRO A 227 -9.38 -0.92 -16.98
N THR A 228 -8.59 -1.84 -16.42
CA THR A 228 -7.19 -1.59 -16.07
C THR A 228 -6.30 -1.87 -17.28
N VAL A 229 -5.34 -0.97 -17.55
CA VAL A 229 -4.38 -1.14 -18.65
C VAL A 229 -3.50 -2.38 -18.44
N HIS A 230 -3.08 -3.01 -19.54
CA HIS A 230 -2.16 -4.14 -19.48
C HIS A 230 -0.76 -3.68 -19.05
N LEU A 231 -0.08 -4.47 -18.21
CA LEU A 231 1.26 -4.12 -17.71
C LEU A 231 2.27 -3.94 -18.86
N ASP A 232 2.23 -4.83 -19.86
CA ASP A 232 3.10 -4.73 -21.04
C ASP A 232 2.94 -3.39 -21.76
N SER A 233 1.73 -2.86 -21.84
CA SER A 233 1.47 -1.55 -22.45
C SER A 233 2.19 -0.44 -21.69
N ILE A 234 2.12 -0.44 -20.35
CA ILE A 234 2.84 0.52 -19.50
C ILE A 234 4.36 0.40 -19.72
N MET A 235 4.89 -0.82 -19.74
CA MET A 235 6.32 -1.06 -19.88
C MET A 235 6.85 -0.59 -21.23
N ILE A 236 6.11 -0.84 -22.31
CA ILE A 236 6.47 -0.39 -23.66
C ILE A 236 6.49 1.15 -23.73
N THR A 237 5.44 1.83 -23.26
CA THR A 237 5.38 3.30 -23.33
C THR A 237 6.49 3.93 -22.48
N THR A 238 6.71 3.40 -21.27
CA THR A 238 7.77 3.89 -20.37
C THR A 238 9.16 3.69 -20.98
N THR A 239 9.38 2.59 -21.71
CA THR A 239 10.64 2.33 -22.42
C THR A 239 10.86 3.32 -23.56
N VAL A 240 9.82 3.61 -24.36
CA VAL A 240 9.88 4.61 -25.43
C VAL A 240 10.20 5.99 -24.87
N ASP A 241 9.50 6.41 -23.81
CA ASP A 241 9.73 7.69 -23.15
C ASP A 241 11.18 7.82 -22.66
N ALA A 242 11.74 6.74 -22.09
CA ALA A 242 13.13 6.69 -21.66
C ALA A 242 14.14 6.71 -22.83
N MET A 243 13.86 5.98 -23.91
CA MET A 243 14.73 5.92 -25.10
C MET A 243 14.83 7.27 -25.82
N GLU A 244 13.71 7.99 -25.90
CA GLU A 244 13.63 9.30 -26.54
C GLU A 244 14.03 10.46 -25.62
N GLY A 245 14.23 10.19 -24.32
CA GLY A 245 14.60 11.21 -23.34
C GLY A 245 13.46 12.19 -23.05
N ARG A 246 12.21 11.72 -23.00
CA ARG A 246 11.03 12.56 -22.73
C ARG A 246 10.92 12.89 -21.24
N ASP A 247 10.39 14.08 -20.94
CA ASP A 247 10.05 14.47 -19.58
C ASP A 247 8.84 13.67 -19.08
N VAL A 248 8.98 13.03 -17.91
CA VAL A 248 7.92 12.23 -17.26
C VAL A 248 7.59 12.82 -15.90
N ALA A 249 6.30 13.07 -15.66
CA ALA A 249 5.78 13.52 -14.37
C ALA A 249 4.92 12.43 -13.72
N VAL A 250 5.00 12.30 -12.39
CA VAL A 250 4.22 11.34 -11.61
C VAL A 250 3.45 12.09 -10.53
N ALA A 251 2.14 11.84 -10.44
CA ALA A 251 1.27 12.40 -9.42
C ALA A 251 0.56 11.28 -8.65
N ASP A 252 0.53 11.39 -7.31
CA ASP A 252 -0.24 10.52 -6.43
C ASP A 252 -1.53 11.25 -6.02
N LEU A 253 -2.68 10.60 -6.18
CA LEU A 253 -3.97 11.13 -5.74
C LEU A 253 -4.35 10.47 -4.39
N PRO A 254 -4.11 11.13 -3.25
CA PRO A 254 -4.38 10.53 -1.95
C PRO A 254 -5.87 10.29 -1.77
N GLY A 255 -6.23 9.04 -1.45
CA GLY A 255 -7.62 8.65 -1.23
C GLY A 255 -8.48 8.82 -2.48
N ALA A 256 -7.95 8.47 -3.66
CA ALA A 256 -8.66 8.57 -4.95
C ALA A 256 -10.12 8.11 -4.88
N PHE A 257 -10.38 6.91 -4.34
CA PHE A 257 -11.74 6.37 -4.14
C PHE A 257 -12.68 7.31 -3.39
N LEU A 258 -12.18 8.02 -2.38
CA LEU A 258 -12.99 8.88 -1.51
C LEU A 258 -13.50 10.14 -2.23
N SER A 259 -13.05 10.40 -3.45
CA SER A 259 -13.46 11.56 -4.24
C SER A 259 -14.83 11.34 -4.89
N VAL A 260 -15.25 10.08 -5.05
CA VAL A 260 -16.49 9.72 -5.74
C VAL A 260 -17.65 9.68 -4.75
N ASN A 261 -18.71 10.42 -5.04
CA ASN A 261 -19.96 10.38 -4.30
C ASN A 261 -20.80 9.18 -4.76
N MET A 262 -21.22 8.33 -3.81
CA MET A 262 -22.01 7.14 -4.10
C MET A 262 -23.39 7.50 -4.67
N ASP A 263 -24.02 8.56 -4.16
CA ASP A 263 -25.34 8.98 -4.61
C ASP A 263 -25.28 9.55 -6.05
N GLU A 264 -24.20 10.29 -6.39
CA GLU A 264 -23.98 10.80 -7.76
C GLU A 264 -23.61 9.69 -8.75
N ALA A 265 -22.92 8.64 -8.28
CA ALA A 265 -22.61 7.46 -9.08
C ALA A 265 -23.84 6.57 -9.34
N GLY A 266 -25.00 6.90 -8.76
CA GLY A 266 -26.23 6.12 -8.89
C GLY A 266 -26.17 4.77 -8.16
N GLU A 267 -25.33 4.67 -7.15
CA GLU A 267 -25.12 3.42 -6.39
C GLU A 267 -26.10 3.28 -5.23
N ASP A 268 -26.48 2.04 -4.95
CA ASP A 268 -27.34 1.72 -3.82
C ASP A 268 -26.68 2.09 -2.49
N ALA A 269 -27.51 2.40 -1.49
CA ALA A 269 -27.04 2.76 -0.16
C ALA A 269 -26.29 1.60 0.50
N VAL A 270 -24.96 1.74 0.63
CA VAL A 270 -24.12 0.78 1.34
C VAL A 270 -23.99 1.18 2.81
N HIS A 271 -24.40 0.28 3.70
CA HIS A 271 -24.18 0.41 5.14
C HIS A 271 -22.89 -0.29 5.55
N MET A 272 -22.15 0.32 6.48
CA MET A 272 -20.93 -0.22 7.06
C MET A 272 -21.01 -0.19 8.59
N VAL A 273 -20.32 -1.12 9.24
CA VAL A 273 -20.21 -1.19 10.70
C VAL A 273 -18.75 -1.08 11.14
N LEU A 274 -18.48 -0.12 12.02
CA LEU A 274 -17.22 0.01 12.75
C LEU A 274 -17.40 -0.68 14.11
N ARG A 275 -16.43 -1.49 14.52
CA ARG A 275 -16.51 -2.27 15.77
C ARG A 275 -15.30 -2.06 16.67
N GLY A 276 -15.54 -2.07 17.97
CA GLY A 276 -14.55 -1.96 19.03
C GLY A 276 -13.72 -0.69 18.90
N GLN A 277 -12.40 -0.84 19.00
CA GLN A 277 -11.46 0.28 18.97
C GLN A 277 -11.60 1.18 17.73
N VAL A 278 -11.99 0.64 16.57
CA VAL A 278 -12.19 1.47 15.36
C VAL A 278 -13.39 2.43 15.54
N ALA A 279 -14.47 1.98 16.18
CA ALA A 279 -15.62 2.82 16.47
C ALA A 279 -15.27 3.89 17.52
N GLU A 280 -14.55 3.50 18.58
CA GLU A 280 -14.09 4.42 19.62
C GLU A 280 -13.16 5.51 19.08
N LEU A 281 -12.24 5.15 18.18
CA LEU A 281 -11.36 6.11 17.51
C LEU A 281 -12.16 7.08 16.63
N MET A 282 -13.20 6.61 15.92
CA MET A 282 -14.06 7.49 15.13
C MET A 282 -14.81 8.50 16.01
N VAL A 283 -15.39 8.06 17.13
CA VAL A 283 -16.07 8.96 18.08
C VAL A 283 -15.11 9.93 18.75
N THR A 284 -13.88 9.50 19.03
CA THR A 284 -12.84 10.39 19.57
C THR A 284 -12.41 11.44 18.55
N THR A 285 -12.44 11.10 17.25
CA THR A 285 -12.05 12.00 16.16
C THR A 285 -13.05 13.12 15.93
N ALA A 286 -14.35 12.82 15.98
CA ALA A 286 -15.43 13.79 15.76
C ALA A 286 -16.61 13.50 16.71
N PRO A 287 -16.45 13.80 18.02
CA PRO A 287 -17.42 13.43 19.04
C PRO A 287 -18.77 14.10 18.83
N GLU A 288 -18.80 15.32 18.32
CA GLU A 288 -20.03 16.08 18.03
C GLU A 288 -20.96 15.42 17.01
N ILE A 289 -20.44 14.54 16.15
CA ILE A 289 -21.23 13.83 15.14
C ILE A 289 -21.56 12.40 15.59
N TYR A 290 -20.55 11.67 16.08
CA TYR A 290 -20.67 10.21 16.22
C TYR A 290 -21.04 9.77 17.64
N ARG A 291 -20.89 10.61 18.68
CA ARG A 291 -21.11 10.21 20.08
C ARG A 291 -22.53 9.73 20.33
N ASP A 292 -23.53 10.35 19.70
CA ASP A 292 -24.94 10.01 19.91
C ASP A 292 -25.39 8.74 19.16
N TYR A 293 -24.51 8.16 18.35
CA TYR A 293 -24.78 7.00 17.49
C TYR A 293 -23.99 5.76 17.88
N ILE A 294 -23.06 5.87 18.84
CA ILE A 294 -22.32 4.72 19.34
C ILE A 294 -23.22 3.86 20.23
N GLU A 295 -23.25 2.57 19.94
CA GLU A 295 -23.95 1.56 20.73
C GLU A 295 -22.94 0.52 21.23
N TYR A 296 -23.33 -0.31 22.19
CA TYR A 296 -22.47 -1.38 22.71
C TYR A 296 -23.17 -2.72 22.57
N ASP A 297 -22.43 -3.75 22.14
CA ASP A 297 -22.96 -5.11 22.13
C ASP A 297 -23.06 -5.72 23.53
N ARG A 298 -23.59 -6.94 23.59
CA ARG A 298 -23.72 -7.70 24.85
C ARG A 298 -22.39 -7.98 25.53
N SER A 299 -21.28 -7.95 24.78
CA SER A 299 -19.92 -8.13 25.31
C SER A 299 -19.25 -6.80 25.72
N GLY A 300 -19.95 -5.67 25.59
CA GLY A 300 -19.43 -4.35 25.89
C GLY A 300 -18.55 -3.76 24.78
N LYS A 301 -18.55 -4.33 23.57
CA LYS A 301 -17.77 -3.80 22.44
C LYS A 301 -18.56 -2.70 21.73
N ALA A 302 -17.91 -1.57 21.50
CA ALA A 302 -18.48 -0.46 20.74
C ALA A 302 -18.90 -0.89 19.31
N ILE A 303 -20.05 -0.40 18.86
CA ILE A 303 -20.61 -0.57 17.53
C ILE A 303 -21.06 0.79 17.03
N LEU A 304 -20.63 1.14 15.83
CA LEU A 304 -21.09 2.34 15.14
C LEU A 304 -21.49 1.96 13.72
N TYR A 305 -22.78 2.13 13.40
CA TYR A 305 -23.27 1.98 12.03
C TYR A 305 -23.17 3.30 11.28
N VAL A 306 -22.75 3.22 10.03
CA VAL A 306 -22.64 4.36 9.12
C VAL A 306 -23.18 3.98 7.73
N ARG A 307 -23.77 4.93 7.03
CA ARG A 307 -23.99 4.86 5.59
C ARG A 307 -22.78 5.46 4.88
N LEU A 308 -22.27 4.77 3.86
CA LEU A 308 -21.20 5.29 3.01
C LEU A 308 -21.77 6.37 2.08
N GLN A 309 -21.13 7.53 2.06
CA GLN A 309 -21.43 8.64 1.15
C GLN A 309 -20.40 8.72 0.02
N ARG A 310 -19.17 8.27 0.29
CA ARG A 310 -18.09 8.18 -0.71
C ARG A 310 -17.68 6.75 -0.94
N ALA A 311 -17.15 6.46 -2.12
CA ALA A 311 -16.61 5.15 -2.42
C ALA A 311 -15.39 4.87 -1.53
N LEU A 312 -15.21 3.60 -1.17
CA LEU A 312 -14.19 3.16 -0.23
C LEU A 312 -13.50 1.90 -0.73
N TYR A 313 -12.18 1.83 -0.59
CA TYR A 313 -11.41 0.65 -0.97
C TYR A 313 -11.94 -0.59 -0.24
N GLY A 314 -12.07 -1.69 -1.00
CA GLY A 314 -12.54 -2.98 -0.48
C GLY A 314 -14.01 -3.29 -0.76
N LEU A 315 -14.83 -2.31 -1.16
CA LEU A 315 -16.14 -2.60 -1.77
C LEU A 315 -15.94 -3.16 -3.18
N LEU A 316 -16.82 -4.06 -3.63
CA LEU A 316 -16.72 -4.60 -4.99
C LEU A 316 -16.87 -3.53 -6.08
N LYS A 317 -17.84 -2.62 -5.94
CA LYS A 317 -18.11 -1.59 -6.95
C LYS A 317 -17.14 -0.41 -6.92
N SER A 318 -16.43 -0.20 -5.81
CA SER A 318 -15.35 0.80 -5.78
C SER A 318 -14.25 0.50 -6.80
N ALA A 319 -14.14 -0.76 -7.27
CA ALA A 319 -13.19 -1.12 -8.30
C ALA A 319 -13.46 -0.40 -9.64
N LEU A 320 -14.70 0.05 -9.91
CA LEU A 320 -15.07 0.76 -11.16
C LEU A 320 -14.47 2.16 -11.30
N LEU A 321 -13.81 2.66 -10.25
CA LEU A 321 -13.39 4.05 -10.10
C LEU A 321 -11.89 4.25 -10.33
#